data_AF-A0A0S8BSH7-F1
#
_entry.id   AF-A0A0S8BSH7-F1
#
_cell.length_a   1.000
_cell.length_b   1.000
_cell.length_c   1.000
_cell.angle_alpha   90.00
_cell.angle_beta   90.00
_cell.angle_gamma   90.00
#
_symmetry.space_group_name_H-M   'P 1'
#
loop_
_entity.id
_entity.type
_entity.pdbx_description
1 polymer ?
#
loop_
_entity_poly.entity_id
_entity_poly.type
_entity_poly.pdbx_seq_one_letter_code
_entity_poly.pdbx_strand_id
1 'polypeptide(L)'
;MNARASEAMSAKWGLRCLLGGSLMGLANLVPGISGGTMLLAAGIYPRFIEALADLSALRFRKASFFVLGLVGIAAAAAILLGAGVVKDAVVQHRWAMYSLFIGLTLGGVPVLWQMARPTTGAFWIAMGVGLLVMAALAWMQIYGGGSSSHREGAAMMFFAGVAGASAMILPGVSGGYLLLVLGVYVPVLGAIDALKEALRLNDLASAYDPALQVVLPVGIGVGVGILIVSNLIKIVLERYEQPTLGVLMGLLVGAVFGLWPFQEGVAPGVGEVFKGQVLTAEALAEITPDKYPTELYAPTFAEAMMAVGLIGVGYMITTLVARIGGAEPSHRHA
;
A
#
# COMPACT_ATOMS: atom_id res chain seq x y z
N MET A 1 -15.51 6.41 -32.25
CA MET A 1 -14.66 5.62 -31.35
C MET A 1 -13.60 6.53 -30.76
N ASN A 2 -13.71 6.91 -29.48
CA ASN A 2 -12.79 7.88 -28.86
C ASN A 2 -11.39 7.28 -28.73
N ALA A 3 -10.36 8.06 -29.11
CA ALA A 3 -8.94 7.70 -29.06
C ALA A 3 -8.47 7.16 -27.69
N ARG A 4 -9.15 7.52 -26.59
CA ARG A 4 -8.90 6.99 -25.23
C ARG A 4 -9.16 5.48 -25.07
N ALA A 5 -10.01 4.88 -25.92
CA ALA A 5 -10.30 3.44 -25.87
C ALA A 5 -9.24 2.59 -26.60
N SER A 6 -8.46 3.19 -27.50
CA SER A 6 -7.42 2.51 -28.30
C SER A 6 -6.17 2.18 -27.47
N GLU A 7 -5.80 3.06 -26.53
CA GLU A 7 -4.61 2.85 -25.69
C GLU A 7 -4.74 1.69 -24.69
N ALA A 8 -5.97 1.33 -24.28
CA ALA A 8 -6.22 0.26 -23.32
C ALA A 8 -5.87 -1.15 -23.87
N MET A 9 -5.53 -1.27 -25.16
CA MET A 9 -5.28 -2.54 -25.83
C MET A 9 -3.91 -2.64 -26.52
N SER A 10 -3.02 -1.65 -26.35
CA SER A 10 -1.65 -1.79 -26.84
C SER A 10 -0.89 -2.81 -25.98
N ALA A 11 -0.22 -3.77 -26.61
CA ALA A 11 0.58 -4.79 -25.91
C ALA A 11 1.58 -4.19 -24.91
N LYS A 12 2.14 -3.01 -25.24
CA LYS A 12 3.05 -2.26 -24.37
C LYS A 12 2.34 -1.76 -23.09
N TRP A 13 1.09 -1.33 -23.20
CA TRP A 13 0.31 -0.87 -22.05
C TRP A 13 -0.13 -2.05 -21.16
N GLY A 14 -0.49 -3.19 -21.77
CA GLY A 14 -0.73 -4.44 -21.04
C GLY A 14 0.50 -4.89 -20.24
N LEU A 15 1.69 -4.83 -20.84
CA LEU A 15 2.96 -5.11 -20.15
C LEU A 15 3.18 -4.18 -18.95
N ARG A 16 2.89 -2.88 -19.11
CA ARG A 16 2.96 -1.91 -18.02
C ARG A 16 2.04 -2.27 -16.86
N CYS A 17 0.83 -2.78 -17.15
CA CYS A 17 -0.10 -3.26 -16.13
C CYS A 17 0.41 -4.50 -15.41
N LEU A 18 1.01 -5.45 -16.13
CA LEU A 18 1.62 -6.62 -15.54
C LEU A 18 2.78 -6.23 -14.61
N LEU A 19 3.68 -5.37 -15.07
CA LEU A 19 4.81 -4.89 -14.26
C LEU A 19 4.34 -4.11 -13.03
N GLY A 20 3.40 -3.17 -13.20
CA GLY A 20 2.82 -2.42 -12.08
C GLY A 20 2.06 -3.30 -11.09
N GLY A 21 1.33 -4.31 -11.57
CA GLY A 21 0.65 -5.30 -10.74
C GLY A 21 1.64 -6.17 -9.96
N SER A 22 2.73 -6.63 -10.60
CA SER A 22 3.79 -7.35 -9.90
C SER A 22 4.43 -6.50 -8.81
N LEU A 23 4.77 -5.24 -9.11
CA LEU A 23 5.31 -4.30 -8.12
C LEU A 23 4.32 -4.07 -6.96
N MET A 24 3.03 -3.91 -7.26
CA MET A 24 1.97 -3.82 -6.25
C MET A 24 1.93 -5.06 -5.35
N GLY A 25 1.99 -6.26 -5.95
CA GLY A 25 2.00 -7.52 -5.22
C GLY A 25 3.22 -7.64 -4.29
N LEU A 26 4.42 -7.35 -4.80
CA LEU A 26 5.66 -7.37 -4.00
C LEU A 26 5.63 -6.31 -2.89
N ALA A 27 5.15 -5.10 -3.17
CA ALA A 27 5.00 -4.04 -2.16
C ALA A 27 4.06 -4.45 -1.03
N ASN A 28 2.95 -5.14 -1.34
CA ASN A 28 2.01 -5.60 -0.33
C ASN A 28 2.58 -6.69 0.60
N LEU A 29 3.72 -7.31 0.25
CA LEU A 29 4.46 -8.22 1.13
C LEU A 29 5.33 -7.48 2.15
N VAL A 30 5.58 -6.19 1.95
CA VAL A 30 6.50 -5.41 2.77
C VAL A 30 5.74 -4.38 3.62
N PRO A 31 5.84 -4.46 4.96
CA PRO A 31 5.21 -3.49 5.84
C PRO A 31 5.69 -2.06 5.55
N GLY A 32 4.73 -1.12 5.51
CA GLY A 32 5.00 0.29 5.24
C GLY A 32 4.95 0.69 3.76
N ILE A 33 4.78 -0.27 2.83
CA ILE A 33 4.75 0.01 1.39
C ILE A 33 3.34 -0.17 0.85
N SER A 34 2.77 0.88 0.27
CA SER A 34 1.44 0.80 -0.35
C SER A 34 1.53 0.33 -1.80
N GLY A 35 0.77 -0.71 -2.14
CA GLY A 35 0.61 -1.16 -3.52
C GLY A 35 0.07 -0.07 -4.45
N GLY A 36 -0.78 0.83 -3.95
CA GLY A 36 -1.23 2.02 -4.69
C GLY A 36 -0.08 2.94 -5.10
N THR A 37 0.97 3.05 -4.26
CA THR A 37 2.20 3.76 -4.60
C THR A 37 2.89 3.15 -5.80
N MET A 38 2.99 1.82 -5.86
CA MET A 38 3.64 1.14 -6.99
C MET A 38 2.84 1.28 -8.29
N LEU A 39 1.51 1.25 -8.22
CA LEU A 39 0.66 1.54 -9.39
C LEU A 39 0.79 2.99 -9.86
N LEU A 40 0.94 3.93 -8.92
CA LEU A 40 1.16 5.33 -9.21
C LEU A 40 2.54 5.55 -9.84
N ALA A 41 3.55 4.88 -9.30
CA ALA A 41 4.91 4.95 -9.77
C ALA A 41 5.06 4.31 -11.16
N ALA A 42 4.34 3.22 -11.40
CA ALA A 42 4.15 2.65 -12.72
C ALA A 42 3.26 3.52 -13.62
N GLY A 43 2.59 4.57 -13.14
CA GLY A 43 1.73 5.47 -13.92
C GLY A 43 0.43 4.86 -14.46
N ILE A 44 -0.02 3.75 -13.87
CA ILE A 44 -1.29 3.09 -14.23
C ILE A 44 -2.40 3.38 -13.22
N TYR A 45 -2.08 4.05 -12.11
CA TYR A 45 -2.99 4.35 -11.02
C TYR A 45 -4.32 5.03 -11.44
N PRO A 46 -4.35 6.12 -12.24
CA PRO A 46 -5.63 6.75 -12.62
C PRO A 46 -6.58 5.79 -13.34
N ARG A 47 -6.05 4.97 -14.25
CA ARG A 47 -6.84 3.95 -14.97
C ARG A 47 -7.29 2.83 -14.05
N PHE A 48 -6.46 2.43 -13.10
CA PHE A 48 -6.82 1.45 -12.08
C PHE A 48 -7.97 1.97 -11.20
N ILE A 49 -7.90 3.22 -10.73
CA ILE A 49 -9.00 3.86 -9.98
C ILE A 49 -10.27 3.98 -10.81
N GLU A 50 -10.15 4.38 -12.07
CA GLU A 50 -11.31 4.43 -12.98
C GLU A 50 -11.96 3.05 -13.12
N ALA A 51 -11.14 1.99 -13.27
CA ALA A 51 -11.63 0.63 -13.40
C ALA A 51 -12.29 0.12 -12.11
N LEU A 52 -11.74 0.44 -10.93
CA LEU A 52 -12.38 0.14 -9.64
C LEU A 52 -13.70 0.90 -9.48
N ALA A 53 -13.72 2.19 -9.81
CA ALA A 53 -14.92 3.01 -9.74
C ALA A 53 -16.03 2.46 -10.66
N ASP A 54 -15.68 1.99 -11.86
CA ASP A 54 -16.64 1.36 -12.75
C ASP A 54 -17.20 0.05 -12.18
N LEU A 55 -16.32 -0.84 -11.69
CA LEU A 55 -16.75 -2.11 -11.12
C LEU A 55 -17.67 -1.87 -9.92
N SER A 56 -17.29 -0.92 -9.06
CA SER A 56 -18.07 -0.56 -7.88
C SER A 56 -19.43 0.08 -8.23
N ALA A 57 -19.51 0.80 -9.35
CA ALA A 57 -20.76 1.34 -9.90
C ALA A 57 -21.53 0.32 -10.77
N LEU A 58 -21.14 -0.96 -10.74
CA LEU A 58 -21.71 -2.05 -11.57
C LEU A 58 -21.69 -1.75 -13.08
N ARG A 59 -20.73 -0.95 -13.53
CA ARG A 59 -20.48 -0.62 -14.94
C ARG A 59 -19.46 -1.58 -15.53
N PHE A 60 -19.96 -2.65 -16.14
CA PHE A 60 -19.14 -3.74 -16.66
C PHE A 60 -18.44 -3.41 -18.00
N ARG A 61 -17.44 -2.52 -17.97
CA ARG A 61 -16.63 -2.16 -19.14
C ARG A 61 -15.51 -3.19 -19.35
N LYS A 62 -15.38 -3.71 -20.58
CA LYS A 62 -14.31 -4.68 -20.95
C LYS A 62 -12.91 -4.17 -20.61
N ALA A 63 -12.65 -2.88 -20.87
CA ALA A 63 -11.37 -2.25 -20.55
C ALA A 63 -11.06 -2.30 -19.04
N SER A 64 -12.05 -2.01 -18.18
CA SER A 64 -11.90 -2.02 -16.72
C SER A 64 -11.58 -3.42 -16.20
N PHE A 65 -12.27 -4.45 -16.70
CA PHE A 65 -11.94 -5.85 -16.40
C PHE A 65 -10.55 -6.25 -16.87
N PHE A 66 -10.11 -5.75 -18.04
CA PHE A 66 -8.77 -6.02 -18.53
C PHE A 66 -7.70 -5.40 -17.62
N VAL A 67 -7.87 -4.15 -17.19
CA VAL A 67 -6.94 -3.49 -16.24
C VAL A 67 -6.88 -4.26 -14.92
N LEU A 68 -8.05 -4.48 -14.30
CA LEU A 68 -8.15 -5.15 -13.01
C LEU A 68 -7.67 -6.59 -13.08
N GLY A 69 -7.98 -7.30 -14.16
CA GLY A 69 -7.53 -8.66 -14.42
C GLY A 69 -6.02 -8.75 -14.54
N LEU A 70 -5.38 -7.91 -15.36
CA LEU A 70 -3.93 -7.91 -15.52
C LEU A 70 -3.20 -7.54 -14.23
N VAL A 71 -3.62 -6.44 -13.58
CA VAL A 71 -3.02 -5.98 -12.32
C VAL A 71 -3.21 -7.04 -11.23
N GLY A 72 -4.43 -7.57 -11.09
CA GLY A 72 -4.78 -8.56 -10.08
C GLY A 72 -4.05 -9.89 -10.26
N ILE A 73 -4.00 -10.41 -11.50
CA ILE A 73 -3.27 -11.66 -11.81
C ILE A 73 -1.78 -11.47 -11.55
N ALA A 74 -1.18 -10.36 -11.99
CA ALA A 74 0.23 -10.09 -11.76
C ALA A 74 0.56 -9.91 -10.27
N ALA A 75 -0.28 -9.17 -9.53
CA ALA A 75 -0.12 -9.00 -8.09
C ALA A 75 -0.24 -10.34 -7.35
N ALA A 76 -1.24 -11.15 -7.69
CA ALA A 76 -1.42 -12.48 -7.10
C ALA A 76 -0.24 -13.40 -7.42
N ALA A 77 0.23 -13.44 -8.67
CA ALA A 77 1.39 -14.23 -9.06
C ALA A 77 2.66 -13.77 -8.31
N ALA A 78 2.88 -12.46 -8.20
CA ALA A 78 4.02 -11.90 -7.46
C ALA A 78 3.97 -12.23 -5.97
N ILE A 79 2.79 -12.20 -5.35
CA ILE A 79 2.59 -12.61 -3.96
C ILE A 79 2.87 -14.12 -3.81
N LEU A 80 2.25 -14.96 -4.63
CA LEU A 80 2.38 -16.42 -4.52
C LEU A 80 3.80 -16.91 -4.76
N LEU A 81 4.50 -16.33 -5.74
CA LEU A 81 5.87 -16.71 -6.08
C LEU A 81 6.92 -16.01 -5.21
N GLY A 82 6.61 -14.82 -4.70
CA GLY A 82 7.57 -13.95 -4.01
C GLY A 82 7.43 -13.92 -2.49
N ALA A 83 6.32 -14.38 -1.90
CA ALA A 83 6.03 -14.22 -0.46
C ALA A 83 7.18 -14.67 0.45
N GLY A 84 7.71 -15.88 0.24
CA GLY A 84 8.82 -16.39 1.06
C GLY A 84 10.10 -15.59 0.86
N VAL A 85 10.54 -15.43 -0.39
CA VAL A 85 11.81 -14.75 -0.73
C VAL A 85 11.82 -13.29 -0.28
N VAL A 86 10.73 -12.56 -0.52
CA VAL A 86 10.62 -11.15 -0.11
C VAL A 86 10.55 -11.04 1.40
N LYS A 87 9.81 -11.92 2.08
CA LYS A 87 9.77 -11.96 3.55
C LYS A 87 11.17 -12.15 4.11
N ASP A 88 11.89 -13.17 3.65
CA ASP A 88 13.24 -13.48 4.14
C ASP A 88 14.21 -12.33 3.87
N ALA A 89 14.15 -11.73 2.68
CA ALA A 89 14.96 -10.57 2.33
C ALA A 89 14.65 -9.34 3.20
N VAL A 90 13.38 -9.08 3.53
CA VAL A 90 13.00 -7.96 4.41
C VAL A 90 13.42 -8.20 5.85
N VAL A 91 13.37 -9.44 6.33
CA VAL A 91 13.78 -9.78 7.69
C VAL A 91 15.31 -9.72 7.84
N GLN A 92 16.04 -10.34 6.91
CA GLN A 92 17.50 -10.47 7.01
C GLN A 92 18.24 -9.23 6.48
N HIS A 93 17.66 -8.53 5.50
CA HIS A 93 18.28 -7.40 4.80
C HIS A 93 17.32 -6.21 4.69
N ARG A 94 16.68 -5.85 5.81
CA ARG A 94 15.69 -4.77 5.90
C ARG A 94 16.18 -3.47 5.26
N TRP A 95 17.38 -3.02 5.63
CA TRP A 95 17.93 -1.76 5.11
C TRP A 95 18.09 -1.75 3.60
N ALA A 96 18.50 -2.88 3.01
CA ALA A 96 18.69 -3.02 1.58
C ALA A 96 17.33 -3.00 0.85
N MET A 97 16.36 -3.76 1.36
CA MET A 97 15.00 -3.79 0.79
C MET A 97 14.34 -2.41 0.88
N TYR A 98 14.39 -1.76 2.04
CA TYR A 98 13.80 -0.43 2.23
C TYR A 98 14.46 0.62 1.32
N SER A 99 15.78 0.56 1.15
CA SER A 99 16.51 1.41 0.19
C SER A 99 16.03 1.19 -1.25
N LEU A 100 15.88 -0.07 -1.68
CA LEU A 100 15.34 -0.40 -3.00
C LEU A 100 13.93 0.17 -3.20
N PHE A 101 13.06 0.04 -2.20
CA PHE A 101 11.68 0.53 -2.27
C PHE A 101 11.55 2.04 -2.18
N ILE A 102 12.44 2.74 -1.48
CA ILE A 102 12.57 4.20 -1.58
C ILE A 102 12.85 4.58 -3.04
N GLY A 103 13.80 3.89 -3.67
CA GLY A 103 14.09 4.05 -5.09
C GLY A 103 12.85 3.85 -5.95
N LEU A 104 12.16 2.71 -5.79
CA LEU A 104 10.96 2.38 -6.55
C LEU A 104 9.86 3.45 -6.38
N THR A 105 9.70 3.97 -5.17
CA THR A 105 8.76 5.03 -4.81
C THR A 105 9.13 6.36 -5.50
N LEU A 106 10.38 6.80 -5.34
CA LEU A 106 10.88 8.04 -5.94
C LEU A 106 10.92 7.99 -7.47
N GLY A 107 11.08 6.81 -8.06
CA GLY A 107 10.97 6.63 -9.51
C GLY A 107 9.58 6.98 -10.07
N GLY A 108 8.55 7.07 -9.21
CA GLY A 108 7.23 7.55 -9.57
C GLY A 108 7.09 9.07 -9.64
N VAL A 109 8.01 9.82 -9.03
CA VAL A 109 7.97 11.28 -8.98
C VAL A 109 7.97 11.90 -10.38
N PRO A 110 8.85 11.49 -11.34
CA PRO A 110 8.83 12.03 -12.69
C PRO A 110 7.49 11.80 -13.41
N VAL A 111 6.86 10.64 -13.18
CA VAL A 111 5.57 10.28 -13.81
C VAL A 111 4.48 11.21 -13.30
N LEU A 112 4.38 11.34 -11.99
CA LEU A 112 3.36 12.18 -11.37
C LEU A 112 3.57 13.66 -11.67
N TRP A 113 4.83 14.08 -11.74
CA TRP A 113 5.22 15.43 -12.14
C TRP A 113 4.80 15.73 -13.57
N GLN A 114 4.99 14.80 -14.50
CA GLN A 114 4.53 14.95 -15.88
C GLN A 114 3.01 15.01 -15.97
N MET A 115 2.29 14.19 -15.18
CA MET A 115 0.83 14.23 -15.11
C MET A 115 0.30 15.56 -14.58
N ALA A 116 1.03 16.20 -13.65
CA ALA A 116 0.62 17.45 -13.04
C ALA A 116 0.97 18.71 -13.84
N ARG A 117 1.70 18.61 -14.95
CA ARG A 117 2.11 19.80 -15.72
C ARG A 117 0.98 20.34 -16.64
N PRO A 118 0.83 21.68 -16.75
CA PRO A 118 1.52 22.72 -15.98
C PRO A 118 1.03 22.78 -14.53
N THR A 119 1.96 22.92 -13.58
CA THR A 119 1.62 22.95 -12.15
C THR A 119 1.05 24.31 -11.75
N THR A 120 0.09 24.30 -10.84
CA THR A 120 -0.55 25.50 -10.29
C THR A 120 -0.16 25.74 -8.82
N GLY A 121 -0.44 26.91 -8.26
CA GLY A 121 -0.23 27.16 -6.82
C GLY A 121 -1.00 26.16 -5.93
N ALA A 122 -2.18 25.73 -6.37
CA ALA A 122 -2.99 24.73 -5.68
C ALA A 122 -2.30 23.36 -5.60
N PHE A 123 -1.52 22.97 -6.63
CA PHE A 123 -0.72 21.74 -6.60
C PHE A 123 0.31 21.78 -5.47
N TRP A 124 1.06 22.87 -5.34
CA TRP A 124 2.12 22.99 -4.33
C TRP A 124 1.57 23.03 -2.91
N ILE A 125 0.46 23.75 -2.68
CA ILE A 125 -0.23 23.77 -1.39
C ILE A 125 -0.71 22.35 -1.04
N ALA A 126 -1.36 21.67 -1.97
CA ALA A 126 -1.85 20.31 -1.76
C ALA A 126 -0.72 19.29 -1.56
N MET A 127 0.43 19.47 -2.23
CA MET A 127 1.63 18.67 -1.99
C MET A 127 2.16 18.86 -0.57
N GLY A 128 2.20 20.10 -0.07
CA GLY A 128 2.53 20.37 1.33
C GLY A 128 1.59 19.66 2.30
N VAL A 129 0.27 19.70 2.02
CA VAL A 129 -0.73 18.98 2.83
C VAL A 129 -0.50 17.48 2.81
N GLY A 130 -0.30 16.87 1.63
CA GLY A 130 -0.02 15.44 1.51
C GLY A 130 1.24 15.03 2.26
N LEU A 131 2.30 15.84 2.18
CA LEU A 131 3.55 15.60 2.90
C LEU A 131 3.33 15.65 4.42
N LEU A 132 2.61 16.66 4.92
CA LEU A 132 2.27 16.77 6.34
C LEU A 132 1.44 15.60 6.84
N VAL A 133 0.47 15.14 6.05
CA VAL A 133 -0.34 13.95 6.38
C VAL A 133 0.56 12.72 6.52
N MET A 134 1.48 12.48 5.58
CA MET A 134 2.42 11.35 5.70
C MET A 134 3.37 11.48 6.87
N ALA A 135 3.90 12.68 7.13
CA ALA A 135 4.77 12.92 8.28
C ALA A 135 4.03 12.64 9.60
N ALA A 136 2.77 13.08 9.71
CA ALA A 136 1.94 12.81 10.87
C ALA A 136 1.65 11.31 11.03
N LEU A 137 1.33 10.60 9.94
CA LEU A 137 1.12 9.15 9.95
C LEU A 137 2.38 8.38 10.36
N ALA A 138 3.55 8.76 9.82
CA ALA A 138 4.83 8.16 10.18
C ALA A 138 5.22 8.47 11.63
N TRP A 139 4.94 9.68 12.12
CA TRP A 139 5.15 10.04 13.53
C TRP A 139 4.26 9.21 14.46
N MET A 140 2.97 9.07 14.12
CA MET A 140 2.06 8.18 14.84
C MET A 140 2.53 6.71 14.79
N GLN A 141 3.27 6.31 13.77
CA GLN A 141 3.77 4.93 13.67
C GLN A 141 4.92 4.68 14.64
N ILE A 142 5.76 5.69 14.83
CA ILE A 142 6.95 5.61 15.69
C ILE A 142 6.56 5.83 17.16
N TYR A 143 5.67 6.79 17.45
CA TYR A 143 5.38 7.24 18.81
C TYR A 143 3.94 6.94 19.27
N GLY A 144 3.04 6.59 18.36
CA GLY A 144 1.66 6.23 18.66
C GLY A 144 1.58 4.81 19.20
N GLY A 145 2.02 4.62 20.44
CA GLY A 145 1.69 3.43 21.22
C GLY A 145 0.18 3.37 21.41
N GLY A 146 -0.49 2.57 20.57
CA GLY A 146 -1.94 2.37 20.61
C GLY A 146 -2.36 1.83 21.97
N SER A 147 -2.83 2.73 22.84
CA SER A 147 -3.62 2.44 24.03
C SER A 147 -5.08 2.68 23.69
N SER A 148 -5.62 1.91 22.75
CA SER A 148 -7.06 1.88 22.49
C SER A 148 -7.67 0.71 23.26
N SER A 149 -8.57 1.05 24.19
CA SER A 149 -9.47 0.13 24.86
C SER A 149 -10.06 -0.86 23.85
N HIS A 150 -10.03 -2.16 24.18
CA HIS A 150 -10.65 -3.25 23.42
C HIS A 150 -12.13 -2.91 23.15
N ARG A 151 -12.42 -2.22 22.05
CA ARG A 151 -13.78 -1.92 21.61
C ARG A 151 -14.14 -2.95 20.57
N GLU A 152 -14.24 -4.17 21.07
CA GLU A 152 -14.67 -5.35 20.33
C GLU A 152 -16.13 -5.13 19.90
N GLY A 153 -16.37 -5.19 18.59
CA GLY A 153 -17.71 -5.03 18.04
C GLY A 153 -17.70 -5.04 16.53
N ALA A 154 -18.68 -5.72 15.94
CA ALA A 154 -18.85 -5.82 14.48
C ALA A 154 -18.88 -4.45 13.79
N ALA A 155 -19.44 -3.42 14.44
CA ALA A 155 -19.44 -2.05 13.91
C ALA A 155 -18.03 -1.46 13.78
N MET A 156 -17.18 -1.65 14.80
CA MET A 156 -15.78 -1.20 14.75
C MET A 156 -15.02 -1.95 13.65
N MET A 157 -15.23 -3.26 13.53
CA MET A 157 -14.64 -4.09 12.47
C MET A 157 -15.07 -3.65 11.07
N PHE A 158 -16.34 -3.29 10.90
CA PHE A 158 -16.85 -2.68 9.67
C PHE A 158 -16.15 -1.36 9.34
N PHE A 159 -16.11 -0.40 10.27
CA PHE A 159 -15.46 0.89 10.03
C PHE A 159 -13.95 0.75 9.81
N ALA A 160 -13.32 -0.20 10.48
CA ALA A 160 -11.92 -0.53 10.25
C ALA A 160 -11.69 -1.12 8.86
N GLY A 161 -12.59 -1.99 8.37
CA GLY A 161 -12.58 -2.45 6.98
C GLY A 161 -12.71 -1.31 5.98
N VAL A 162 -13.64 -0.37 6.21
CA VAL A 162 -13.82 0.84 5.38
C VAL A 162 -12.52 1.66 5.36
N ALA A 163 -11.98 1.98 6.53
CA ALA A 163 -10.78 2.77 6.69
C ALA A 163 -9.56 2.08 6.05
N GLY A 164 -9.35 0.79 6.36
CA GLY A 164 -8.25 -0.01 5.83
C GLY A 164 -8.26 -0.11 4.30
N ALA A 165 -9.42 -0.35 3.69
CA ALA A 165 -9.55 -0.35 2.23
C ALA A 165 -9.33 1.04 1.62
N SER A 166 -9.83 2.08 2.27
CA SER A 166 -9.60 3.47 1.86
C SER A 166 -8.11 3.79 1.82
N ALA A 167 -7.37 3.39 2.85
CA ALA A 167 -5.92 3.53 2.92
C ALA A 167 -5.21 2.71 1.83
N MET A 168 -5.61 1.47 1.57
CA MET A 168 -4.98 0.65 0.52
C MET A 168 -5.12 1.22 -0.88
N ILE A 169 -6.22 1.96 -1.15
CA ILE A 169 -6.42 2.63 -2.43
C ILE A 169 -5.52 3.85 -2.55
N LEU A 170 -5.35 4.64 -1.48
CA LEU A 170 -4.55 5.85 -1.53
C LEU A 170 -3.04 5.53 -1.57
N PRO A 171 -2.29 6.07 -2.55
CA PRO A 171 -0.84 5.98 -2.60
C PRO A 171 -0.21 6.53 -1.32
N GLY A 172 0.80 5.84 -0.81
CA GLY A 172 1.54 6.20 0.39
C GLY A 172 0.91 5.72 1.70
N VAL A 173 -0.39 5.43 1.74
CA VAL A 173 -1.06 5.01 2.99
C VAL A 173 -1.17 3.48 3.05
N SER A 174 -0.72 2.87 4.15
CA SER A 174 -0.85 1.41 4.35
C SER A 174 -2.13 1.08 5.11
N GLY A 175 -3.00 0.25 4.52
CA GLY A 175 -4.23 -0.20 5.18
C GLY A 175 -3.98 -1.05 6.42
N GLY A 176 -2.96 -1.91 6.39
CA GLY A 176 -2.57 -2.71 7.57
C GLY A 176 -2.11 -1.83 8.73
N TYR A 177 -1.39 -0.75 8.44
CA TYR A 177 -1.02 0.24 9.46
C TYR A 177 -2.24 0.96 10.01
N LEU A 178 -3.19 1.36 9.17
CA LEU A 178 -4.40 2.01 9.66
C LEU A 178 -5.22 1.10 10.58
N LEU A 179 -5.29 -0.20 10.28
CA LEU A 179 -5.89 -1.19 11.18
C LEU A 179 -5.12 -1.31 12.51
N LEU A 180 -3.80 -1.15 12.49
CA LEU A 180 -2.95 -1.19 13.68
C LEU A 180 -3.20 0.04 14.57
N VAL A 181 -3.27 1.23 13.98
CA VAL A 181 -3.61 2.48 14.67
C VAL A 181 -5.00 2.41 15.29
N LEU A 182 -5.95 1.78 14.59
CA LEU A 182 -7.30 1.54 15.09
C LEU A 182 -7.37 0.44 16.17
N GLY A 183 -6.26 -0.23 16.48
CA GLY A 183 -6.18 -1.31 17.48
C GLY A 183 -6.85 -2.62 17.07
N VAL A 184 -7.27 -2.77 15.80
CA VAL A 184 -8.02 -3.94 15.33
C VAL A 184 -7.19 -4.91 14.49
N TYR A 185 -5.93 -4.57 14.17
CA TYR A 185 -5.07 -5.40 13.33
C TYR A 185 -4.88 -6.83 13.86
N VAL A 186 -4.57 -6.97 15.16
CA VAL A 186 -4.37 -8.28 15.80
C VAL A 186 -5.67 -9.09 15.83
N PRO A 187 -6.82 -8.53 16.28
CA PRO A 187 -8.12 -9.21 16.16
C PRO A 187 -8.47 -9.69 14.75
N VAL A 188 -8.20 -8.88 13.73
CA VAL A 188 -8.47 -9.24 12.33
C VAL A 188 -7.60 -10.41 11.87
N LEU A 189 -6.30 -10.40 12.17
CA LEU A 189 -5.41 -11.52 11.85
C LEU A 189 -5.80 -12.79 12.61
N GLY A 190 -6.08 -12.68 13.91
CA GLY A 190 -6.51 -13.81 14.72
C GLY A 190 -7.78 -14.47 14.17
N ALA A 191 -8.77 -13.66 13.77
CA ALA A 191 -10.00 -14.18 13.16
C ALA A 191 -9.75 -14.87 11.82
N ILE A 192 -8.85 -14.34 10.98
CA ILE A 192 -8.47 -14.96 9.71
C ILE A 192 -7.78 -16.32 9.95
N ASP A 193 -6.85 -16.39 10.90
CA ASP A 193 -6.12 -17.61 11.18
C ASP A 193 -7.02 -18.67 11.85
N ALA A 194 -7.91 -18.27 12.76
CA ALA A 194 -8.95 -19.14 13.31
C ALA A 194 -9.87 -19.70 12.21
N LEU A 195 -10.28 -18.86 11.24
CA LEU A 195 -11.09 -19.30 10.11
C LEU A 195 -10.34 -20.29 9.21
N LYS A 196 -9.05 -20.05 8.93
CA LYS A 196 -8.21 -20.98 8.15
C LYS A 196 -8.10 -22.34 8.85
N GLU A 197 -7.89 -22.35 10.15
CA GLU A 197 -7.72 -23.58 10.91
C GLU A 197 -9.03 -24.36 11.01
N ALA A 198 -10.14 -23.67 11.27
CA ALA A 198 -11.49 -24.26 11.23
C ALA A 198 -11.81 -24.89 9.86
N LEU A 199 -11.45 -24.23 8.77
CA LEU A 199 -11.60 -24.77 7.41
C LEU A 199 -10.69 -25.99 7.16
N ARG A 200 -9.45 -25.99 7.66
CA ARG A 200 -8.52 -27.13 7.55
C ARG A 200 -9.02 -28.36 8.30
N LEU A 201 -9.57 -28.15 9.50
CA LEU A 201 -10.11 -29.19 10.36
C LEU A 201 -11.55 -29.59 10.00
N ASN A 202 -12.15 -28.91 9.02
CA ASN A 202 -13.54 -29.07 8.61
C ASN A 202 -14.55 -28.88 9.78
N ASP A 203 -14.21 -28.01 10.72
CA ASP A 203 -15.03 -27.65 11.88
C ASP A 203 -15.72 -26.31 11.64
N LEU A 204 -16.91 -26.36 11.03
CA LEU A 204 -17.67 -25.15 10.70
C LEU A 204 -18.26 -24.44 11.93
N ALA A 205 -18.33 -25.11 13.09
CA ALA A 205 -18.86 -24.50 14.31
C ALA A 205 -17.86 -23.48 14.89
N SER A 206 -16.57 -23.83 14.94
CA SER A 206 -15.51 -22.92 15.40
C SER A 206 -15.22 -21.78 14.42
N ALA A 207 -15.63 -21.92 13.15
CA ALA A 207 -15.54 -20.84 12.15
C ALA A 207 -16.58 -19.72 12.36
N TYR A 208 -17.69 -19.99 13.05
CA TYR A 208 -18.87 -19.11 13.06
C TYR A 208 -18.59 -17.73 13.67
N ASP A 209 -18.06 -17.72 14.90
CA ASP A 209 -17.76 -16.48 15.63
C ASP A 209 -16.72 -15.59 14.93
N PRO A 210 -15.53 -16.08 14.55
CA PRO A 210 -14.56 -15.25 13.83
C PRO A 210 -15.08 -14.80 12.47
N ALA A 211 -15.88 -15.63 11.79
CA ALA A 211 -16.49 -15.26 10.51
C ALA A 211 -17.49 -14.12 10.66
N LEU A 212 -18.46 -14.20 11.57
CA LEU A 212 -19.54 -13.22 11.66
C LEU A 212 -19.19 -11.95 12.44
N GLN A 213 -18.34 -12.06 13.46
CA GLN A 213 -18.04 -10.92 14.33
C GLN A 213 -16.90 -10.06 13.78
N VAL A 214 -16.03 -10.64 12.95
CA VAL A 214 -14.82 -9.97 12.44
C VAL A 214 -14.72 -10.01 10.93
N VAL A 215 -14.57 -11.20 10.33
CA VAL A 215 -14.23 -11.31 8.89
C VAL A 215 -15.34 -10.73 8.00
N LEU A 216 -16.60 -11.03 8.29
CA LEU A 216 -17.74 -10.54 7.51
C LEU A 216 -17.91 -9.02 7.64
N PRO A 217 -17.95 -8.41 8.85
CA PRO A 217 -17.99 -6.95 8.97
C PRO A 217 -16.80 -6.26 8.31
N VAL A 218 -15.57 -6.76 8.49
CA VAL A 218 -14.39 -6.23 7.80
C VAL A 218 -14.55 -6.35 6.29
N GLY A 219 -14.96 -7.51 5.78
CA GLY A 219 -15.13 -7.75 4.34
C GLY A 219 -16.18 -6.84 3.70
N ILE A 220 -17.32 -6.65 4.37
CA ILE A 220 -18.35 -5.68 3.93
C ILE A 220 -17.77 -4.26 3.98
N GLY A 221 -17.08 -3.92 5.06
CA GLY A 221 -16.41 -2.63 5.22
C GLY A 221 -15.39 -2.36 4.11
N VAL A 222 -14.59 -3.35 3.73
CA VAL A 222 -13.65 -3.27 2.60
C VAL A 222 -14.39 -2.99 1.30
N GLY A 223 -15.48 -3.71 1.02
CA GLY A 223 -16.29 -3.48 -0.17
C GLY A 223 -16.87 -2.05 -0.23
N VAL A 224 -17.41 -1.57 0.89
CA VAL A 224 -17.94 -0.20 1.03
C VAL A 224 -16.82 0.84 0.91
N GLY A 225 -15.67 0.62 1.53
CA GLY A 225 -14.51 1.50 1.45
C GLY A 225 -13.99 1.64 0.02
N ILE A 226 -13.87 0.52 -0.70
CA ILE A 226 -13.51 0.53 -2.12
C ILE A 226 -14.52 1.32 -2.94
N LEU A 227 -15.82 1.08 -2.74
CA LEU A 227 -16.88 1.80 -3.44
C LEU A 227 -16.79 3.31 -3.20
N ILE A 228 -16.75 3.74 -1.94
CA ILE A 228 -16.75 5.17 -1.60
C ILE A 228 -15.49 5.85 -2.13
N VAL A 229 -14.31 5.29 -1.84
CA VAL A 229 -13.04 5.95 -2.13
C VAL A 229 -12.68 5.91 -3.61
N SER A 230 -12.91 4.80 -4.32
CA SER A 230 -12.61 4.77 -5.76
C SER A 230 -13.46 5.79 -6.53
N ASN A 231 -14.75 5.92 -6.20
CA ASN A 231 -15.62 6.92 -6.81
C ASN A 231 -15.26 8.35 -6.38
N LEU A 232 -14.97 8.58 -5.10
CA LEU A 232 -14.55 9.89 -4.62
C LEU A 232 -13.25 10.34 -5.30
N ILE A 233 -12.22 9.48 -5.32
CA ILE A 233 -10.94 9.77 -5.96
C ILE A 233 -11.13 10.03 -7.45
N LYS A 234 -11.96 9.25 -8.14
CA LYS A 234 -12.30 9.52 -9.54
C LYS A 234 -12.90 10.93 -9.72
N ILE A 235 -13.90 11.28 -8.91
CA ILE A 235 -14.57 12.60 -8.99
C ILE A 235 -13.57 13.74 -8.73
N VAL A 236 -12.75 13.65 -7.68
CA VAL A 236 -11.80 14.72 -7.35
C VAL A 236 -10.62 14.77 -8.32
N LEU A 237 -10.21 13.65 -8.90
CA LEU A 237 -9.17 13.64 -9.94
C LEU A 237 -9.69 14.28 -11.25
N GLU A 238 -10.96 14.07 -11.59
CA GLU A 238 -11.60 14.68 -12.77
C GLU A 238 -11.90 16.18 -12.57
N ARG A 239 -12.35 16.58 -11.37
CA ARG A 239 -12.78 17.96 -11.09
C ARG A 239 -11.70 18.86 -10.48
N TYR A 240 -10.78 18.28 -9.71
CA TYR A 240 -9.72 18.95 -8.96
C TYR A 240 -8.36 18.26 -9.22
N GLU A 241 -8.04 18.06 -10.51
CA GLU A 241 -6.83 17.36 -10.97
C GLU A 241 -5.56 17.87 -10.27
N GLN A 242 -5.33 19.19 -10.28
CA GLN A 242 -4.14 19.83 -9.73
C GLN A 242 -3.95 19.62 -8.21
N PRO A 243 -4.93 19.96 -7.35
CA PRO A 243 -4.86 19.61 -5.93
C PRO A 243 -4.67 18.11 -5.69
N THR A 244 -5.41 17.25 -6.41
CA THR A 244 -5.36 15.80 -6.20
C THR A 244 -3.97 15.25 -6.52
N LEU A 245 -3.40 15.59 -7.67
CA LEU A 245 -2.03 15.21 -8.04
C LEU A 245 -0.99 15.80 -7.07
N GLY A 246 -1.25 17.00 -6.54
CA GLY A 246 -0.45 17.61 -5.47
C GLY A 246 -0.44 16.76 -4.22
N VAL A 247 -1.61 16.41 -3.67
CA VAL A 247 -1.72 15.51 -2.50
C VAL A 247 -0.99 14.20 -2.78
N LEU A 248 -1.24 13.56 -3.93
CA LEU A 248 -0.58 12.30 -4.29
C LEU A 248 0.95 12.45 -4.35
N MET A 249 1.48 13.59 -4.79
CA MET A 249 2.92 13.87 -4.81
C MET A 249 3.46 14.02 -3.39
N GLY A 250 2.74 14.74 -2.53
CA GLY A 250 3.08 14.88 -1.12
C GLY A 250 3.10 13.53 -0.41
N LEU A 251 2.09 12.69 -0.67
CA LEU A 251 2.02 11.33 -0.11
C LEU A 251 3.17 10.44 -0.63
N LEU A 252 3.47 10.52 -1.92
CA LEU A 252 4.55 9.75 -2.57
C LEU A 252 5.92 10.09 -1.98
N VAL A 253 6.24 11.39 -1.88
CA VAL A 253 7.52 11.86 -1.32
C VAL A 253 7.56 11.61 0.19
N GLY A 254 6.45 11.82 0.89
CA GLY A 254 6.37 11.59 2.34
C GLY A 254 6.50 10.13 2.74
N ALA A 255 6.12 9.19 1.87
CA ALA A 255 6.30 7.75 2.13
C ALA A 255 7.77 7.36 2.35
N VAL A 256 8.73 8.13 1.81
CA VAL A 256 10.17 7.89 2.03
C VAL A 256 10.53 7.96 3.52
N PHE A 257 9.88 8.83 4.30
CA PHE A 257 10.12 8.92 5.75
C PHE A 257 9.72 7.63 6.49
N GLY A 258 8.61 7.01 6.09
CA GLY A 258 8.17 5.73 6.65
C GLY A 258 9.03 4.55 6.22
N LEU A 259 9.84 4.70 5.17
CA LEU A 259 10.74 3.67 4.63
C LEU A 259 12.20 3.89 5.00
N TRP A 260 12.47 4.63 6.08
CA TRP A 260 13.84 4.89 6.52
C TRP A 260 14.62 3.57 6.68
N PRO A 261 15.72 3.37 5.94
CA PRO A 261 16.31 2.05 5.78
C PRO A 261 17.11 1.58 7.00
N PHE A 262 17.66 2.49 7.79
CA PHE A 262 18.56 2.15 8.89
C PHE A 262 17.77 1.86 10.17
N GLN A 263 17.04 0.74 10.10
CA GLN A 263 16.25 0.18 11.18
C GLN A 263 16.54 -1.33 11.25
N GLU A 264 16.62 -1.88 12.46
CA GLU A 264 16.80 -3.31 12.68
C GLU A 264 15.75 -3.85 13.66
N GLY A 265 15.34 -5.11 13.46
CA GLY A 265 14.38 -5.77 14.33
C GLY A 265 15.08 -6.28 15.59
N VAL A 266 14.72 -5.75 16.76
CA VAL A 266 15.31 -6.14 18.05
C VAL A 266 14.29 -6.98 18.81
N ALA A 267 14.72 -8.13 19.34
CA ALA A 267 13.85 -8.97 20.14
C ALA A 267 13.41 -8.19 21.39
N PRO A 268 12.10 -8.02 21.65
CA PRO A 268 11.64 -7.25 22.78
C PRO A 268 11.97 -7.95 24.10
N GLY A 269 12.12 -7.18 25.17
CA GLY A 269 12.31 -7.70 26.52
C GLY A 269 11.01 -8.14 27.20
N VAL A 270 11.09 -9.05 28.16
CA VAL A 270 9.94 -9.39 29.03
C VAL A 270 9.51 -8.15 29.81
N GLY A 271 8.22 -7.79 29.73
CA GLY A 271 7.66 -6.60 30.38
C GLY A 271 7.65 -5.33 29.52
N GLU A 272 8.21 -5.35 28.30
CA GLU A 272 8.08 -4.24 27.35
C GLU A 272 6.69 -4.21 26.72
N VAL A 273 6.21 -3.00 26.40
CA VAL A 273 4.94 -2.81 25.69
C VAL A 273 5.22 -2.84 24.19
N PHE A 274 4.68 -3.84 23.51
CA PHE A 274 4.75 -3.93 22.05
C PHE A 274 3.35 -4.04 21.45
N LYS A 275 3.05 -3.21 20.45
CA LYS A 275 1.71 -3.12 19.81
C LYS A 275 0.54 -2.98 20.81
N GLY A 276 0.76 -2.27 21.91
CA GLY A 276 -0.27 -1.99 22.93
C GLY A 276 -0.48 -3.11 23.96
N GLN A 277 0.34 -4.17 23.94
CA GLN A 277 0.30 -5.26 24.93
C GLN A 277 1.62 -5.34 25.71
N VAL A 278 1.54 -5.58 27.02
CA VAL A 278 2.72 -5.93 27.83
C VAL A 278 3.13 -7.34 27.46
N LEU A 279 4.36 -7.52 27.01
CA LEU A 279 4.85 -8.80 26.57
C LEU A 279 5.16 -9.71 27.78
N THR A 280 4.31 -10.71 27.99
CA THR A 280 4.58 -11.80 28.93
C THR A 280 5.61 -12.77 28.33
N ALA A 281 6.20 -13.63 29.16
CA ALA A 281 7.14 -14.64 28.69
C ALA A 281 6.51 -15.60 27.66
N GLU A 282 5.21 -15.91 27.77
CA GLU A 282 4.51 -16.71 26.77
C GLU A 282 4.29 -15.94 25.46
N ALA A 283 3.90 -14.66 25.54
CA ALA A 283 3.70 -13.83 24.35
C ALA A 283 5.02 -13.60 23.58
N LEU A 284 6.15 -13.52 24.28
CA LEU A 284 7.48 -13.39 23.66
C LEU A 284 7.85 -14.61 22.81
N ALA A 285 7.45 -15.81 23.26
CA ALA A 285 7.76 -17.07 22.58
C ALA A 285 6.99 -17.24 21.25
N GLU A 286 5.88 -16.52 21.07
CA GLU A 286 5.06 -16.54 19.85
C GLU A 286 5.45 -15.44 18.83
N ILE A 287 6.29 -14.48 19.23
CA ILE A 287 6.73 -13.40 18.34
C ILE A 287 7.85 -13.92 17.44
N THR A 288 7.52 -14.09 16.17
CA THR A 288 8.51 -14.43 15.14
C THR A 288 9.39 -13.21 14.79
N PRO A 289 10.63 -13.39 14.32
CA PRO A 289 11.56 -12.28 14.02
C PRO A 289 11.02 -11.22 13.05
N ASP A 290 10.09 -11.57 12.16
CA ASP A 290 9.40 -10.63 11.28
C ASP A 290 8.46 -9.65 12.00
N LYS A 291 8.16 -9.92 13.27
CA LYS A 291 7.26 -9.13 14.12
C LYS A 291 8.00 -8.37 15.22
N TYR A 292 9.34 -8.39 15.28
CA TYR A 292 10.11 -7.65 16.28
C TYR A 292 9.91 -6.13 16.17
N PRO A 293 9.92 -5.37 17.28
CA PRO A 293 10.07 -3.92 17.25
C PRO A 293 11.34 -3.53 16.52
N THR A 294 11.30 -2.34 15.91
CA THR A 294 12.42 -1.82 15.14
C THR A 294 13.10 -0.68 15.90
N GLU A 295 14.42 -0.75 16.02
CA GLU A 295 15.25 0.33 16.54
C GLU A 295 16.06 0.98 15.42
N LEU A 296 16.32 2.29 15.55
CA LEU A 296 17.17 3.03 14.62
C LEU A 296 18.64 2.78 14.97
N TYR A 297 19.46 2.53 13.95
CA TYR A 297 20.90 2.41 14.12
C TYR A 297 21.66 3.38 13.21
N ALA A 298 22.91 3.67 13.57
CA ALA A 298 23.80 4.49 12.74
C ALA A 298 24.52 3.59 11.72
N PRO A 299 24.29 3.77 10.40
CA PRO A 299 24.92 2.92 9.40
C PRO A 299 26.41 3.20 9.27
N THR A 300 27.16 2.18 8.86
CA THR A 300 28.53 2.37 8.37
C THR A 300 28.54 3.16 7.06
N PHE A 301 29.66 3.78 6.73
CA PHE A 301 29.82 4.48 5.44
C PHE A 301 29.55 3.56 4.24
N ALA A 302 29.98 2.29 4.32
CA ALA A 302 29.76 1.31 3.27
C ALA A 302 28.26 1.00 3.09
N GLU A 303 27.53 0.77 4.18
CA GLU A 303 26.08 0.55 4.14
C GLU A 303 25.33 1.76 3.59
N ALA A 304 25.71 2.97 4.00
CA ALA A 304 25.12 4.20 3.47
C ALA A 304 25.33 4.33 1.95
N MET A 305 26.54 4.04 1.45
CA MET A 305 26.82 4.07 0.01
C MET A 305 26.06 2.98 -0.77
N MET A 306 25.95 1.76 -0.22
CA MET A 306 25.17 0.70 -0.82
C MET A 306 23.66 1.04 -0.84
N ALA A 307 23.15 1.65 0.22
CA ALA A 307 21.76 2.11 0.29
C ALA A 307 21.46 3.12 -0.83
N VAL A 308 22.34 4.11 -1.05
CA VAL A 308 22.22 5.07 -2.17
C VAL A 308 22.23 4.35 -3.52
N GLY A 309 23.11 3.35 -3.69
CA GLY A 309 23.13 2.52 -4.90
C GLY A 309 21.81 1.78 -5.14
N LEU A 310 21.24 1.15 -4.10
CA LEU A 310 19.96 0.44 -4.18
C LEU A 310 18.77 1.38 -4.45
N ILE A 311 18.77 2.58 -3.86
CA ILE A 311 17.81 3.65 -4.20
C ILE A 311 17.91 3.98 -5.69
N GLY A 312 19.12 4.13 -6.22
CA GLY A 312 19.34 4.35 -7.65
C GLY A 312 18.78 3.21 -8.52
N VAL A 313 19.01 1.96 -8.15
CA VAL A 313 18.47 0.78 -8.85
C VAL A 313 16.94 0.79 -8.84
N GLY A 314 16.31 0.98 -7.67
CA GLY A 314 14.86 1.06 -7.56
C GLY A 314 14.26 2.19 -8.41
N TYR A 315 14.88 3.37 -8.38
CA TYR A 315 14.47 4.51 -9.20
C TYR A 315 14.52 4.19 -10.68
N MET A 316 15.60 3.53 -11.13
CA MET A 316 15.75 3.11 -12.52
C MET A 316 14.70 2.08 -12.94
N ILE A 317 14.40 1.08 -12.09
CA ILE A 317 13.36 0.07 -12.37
C ILE A 317 12.01 0.76 -12.64
N THR A 318 11.55 1.59 -11.72
CA THR A 318 10.25 2.25 -11.86
C THR A 318 10.21 3.19 -13.06
N THR A 319 11.26 3.99 -13.28
CA THR A 319 11.28 4.91 -14.42
C THR A 319 11.31 4.19 -15.77
N LEU A 320 11.97 3.03 -15.86
CA LEU A 320 11.92 2.16 -17.04
C LEU A 320 10.52 1.58 -17.24
N VAL A 321 9.88 1.08 -16.19
CA VAL A 321 8.48 0.61 -16.23
C VAL A 321 7.54 1.71 -16.74
N ALA A 322 7.72 2.94 -16.27
CA ALA A 322 6.90 4.06 -16.69
C ALA A 322 7.08 4.48 -18.15
N ARG A 323 8.26 4.24 -18.74
CA ARG A 323 8.53 4.48 -20.16
C ARG A 323 7.87 3.42 -21.07
N ILE A 324 7.63 2.21 -20.55
CA ILE A 324 6.92 1.15 -21.27
C ILE A 324 5.47 1.56 -21.47
N GLY A 325 4.97 1.44 -22.70
CA GLY A 325 3.58 1.78 -23.02
C GLY A 325 3.33 3.26 -23.30
N GLY A 326 4.38 4.08 -23.42
CA GLY A 326 4.28 5.44 -23.95
C GLY A 326 3.49 6.36 -23.03
N ALA A 327 3.99 6.62 -21.82
CA ALA A 327 3.78 7.95 -21.24
C ALA A 327 4.59 8.97 -22.08
N GLU A 328 4.27 9.11 -23.37
CA GLU A 328 4.47 10.39 -24.00
C GLU A 328 3.43 11.31 -23.36
N PRO A 329 3.84 12.43 -22.76
CA PRO A 329 2.89 13.41 -22.30
C PRO A 329 2.06 13.76 -23.53
N SER A 330 0.75 13.53 -23.46
CA SER A 330 -0.16 14.05 -24.47
C SER A 330 0.21 15.51 -24.65
N HIS A 331 0.73 15.88 -25.81
CA HIS A 331 0.72 17.26 -26.26
C HIS A 331 -0.76 17.65 -26.22
N ARG A 332 -1.22 18.22 -25.11
CA ARG A 332 -2.52 18.89 -25.06
C ARG A 332 -2.35 20.08 -26.00
N HIS A 333 -3.04 19.97 -27.13
CA HIS A 333 -3.17 21.02 -28.12
C HIS A 333 -3.55 22.35 -27.45
N ALA A 334 -2.87 23.40 -27.92
CA ALA A 334 -3.20 24.83 -27.88
C ALA A 334 -3.38 25.48 -26.50
#